data_AF-A0A0V0HRM5-F1
#
_entry.id   AF-A0A0V0HRM5-F1
#
_cell.length_a   1.000
_cell.length_b   1.000
_cell.length_c   1.000
_cell.angle_alpha   90.00
_cell.angle_beta   90.00
_cell.angle_gamma   90.00
#
_symmetry.space_group_name_H-M   'P 1'
#
loop_
_entity.id
_entity.type
_entity.pdbx_description
1 polymer ?
#
loop_
_entity_poly.entity_id
_entity_poly.type
_entity_poly.pdbx_seq_one_letter_code
_entity_poly.pdbx_strand_id
1 'polypeptide(L)'
;MSDFSMDVFENSQKGIELVKNAEQKMLITDSCWQRSYQNLFSVCRNALPDEELKSRLSWNLCDCFQQHTGRSPLPYCDAKSSMTKCLQKLDNDVHKIYLAFYIETPAICQQLQREAWKHVTERLVNSLKDSAEFAEEKLDNILNVGDLLLQNSKHVQESLASIDVRTQQVAETSKNVEGRVNAVLSQSEVILEQSKGIASSQLELNEGQAKMKESLHENMAIVHESYTNLDHGIDGLRTKTEDIEDEIVKVGDEMSCRMDKLQNKANDIGNIAGQALSKQKQLLDEQYKALDGLQLLHNFQSQALEESRGTLKQLAQFGHEQQEELLRRQKQLQQTHDHLVEKSKSILAAQETLS
;
A
#
# COMPACT_ATOMS: atom_id res chain seq x y z
N MET A 1 78.36 44.99 -18.67
CA MET A 1 79.77 44.96 -18.25
C MET A 1 80.65 45.19 -19.46
N SER A 2 81.70 46.00 -19.37
CA SER A 2 82.62 46.26 -20.48
C SER A 2 83.43 45.01 -20.85
N ASP A 3 83.87 44.95 -22.10
CA ASP A 3 84.81 43.92 -22.57
C ASP A 3 86.19 44.14 -21.96
N PHE A 4 86.91 43.05 -21.72
CA PHE A 4 88.29 43.12 -21.29
C PHE A 4 89.15 43.64 -22.45
N SER A 5 89.90 44.71 -22.17
CA SER A 5 90.92 45.28 -23.05
C SER A 5 92.23 45.42 -22.28
N MET A 6 93.33 45.13 -22.96
CA MET A 6 94.69 45.23 -22.43
C MET A 6 95.35 46.57 -22.75
N ASP A 7 94.64 47.50 -23.41
CA ASP A 7 95.12 48.85 -23.75
C ASP A 7 95.62 49.64 -22.52
N VAL A 8 95.17 49.26 -21.33
CA VAL A 8 95.55 49.88 -20.05
C VAL A 8 97.02 49.62 -19.67
N PHE A 9 97.70 48.67 -20.32
CA PHE A 9 99.07 48.24 -19.99
C PHE A 9 100.18 48.75 -20.95
N GLU A 10 99.84 49.64 -21.89
CA GLU A 10 100.75 50.08 -22.96
C GLU A 10 101.68 51.25 -22.56
N ASN A 11 102.90 50.95 -22.10
CA ASN A 11 103.91 51.95 -21.70
C ASN A 11 105.04 52.21 -22.75
N SER A 12 104.82 51.93 -24.04
CA SER A 12 105.81 52.30 -25.08
C SER A 12 105.16 52.97 -26.30
N GLN A 13 104.87 54.28 -26.17
CA GLN A 13 104.32 55.16 -27.20
C GLN A 13 104.96 54.99 -28.59
N LYS A 14 106.29 54.79 -28.62
CA LYS A 14 107.09 54.74 -29.85
C LYS A 14 106.86 53.46 -30.68
N GLY A 15 106.63 52.33 -30.04
CA GLY A 15 106.31 51.06 -30.73
C GLY A 15 104.91 51.06 -31.32
N ILE A 16 103.97 51.72 -30.64
CA ILE A 16 102.58 51.86 -31.06
C ILE A 16 102.47 52.77 -32.29
N GLU A 17 103.19 53.89 -32.32
CA GLU A 17 103.23 54.77 -33.49
C GLU A 17 103.84 54.09 -34.74
N LEU A 18 104.88 53.27 -34.55
CA LEU A 18 105.50 52.52 -35.66
C LEU A 18 104.55 51.48 -36.25
N VAL A 19 103.75 50.80 -35.41
CA VAL A 19 102.77 49.82 -35.85
C VAL A 19 101.55 50.47 -36.49
N LYS A 20 101.01 51.57 -35.93
CA LYS A 20 99.93 52.32 -36.59
C LYS A 20 100.34 52.83 -37.97
N ASN A 21 101.58 53.30 -38.12
CA ASN A 21 102.14 53.70 -39.41
C ASN A 21 102.36 52.51 -40.36
N ALA A 22 102.65 51.32 -39.83
CA ALA A 22 102.74 50.09 -40.61
C ALA A 22 101.36 49.59 -41.07
N GLU A 23 100.36 49.59 -40.20
CA GLU A 23 98.97 49.20 -40.48
C GLU A 23 98.34 50.10 -41.56
N GLN A 24 98.55 51.41 -41.49
CA GLN A 24 98.11 52.34 -42.54
C GLN A 24 98.72 52.02 -43.91
N LYS A 25 99.97 51.50 -43.95
CA LYS A 25 100.64 51.07 -45.18
C LYS A 25 100.18 49.70 -45.68
N MET A 26 99.49 48.90 -44.85
CA MET A 26 98.92 47.60 -45.20
C MET A 26 97.53 47.67 -45.82
N LEU A 27 96.86 48.83 -45.78
CA LEU A 27 95.53 49.05 -46.39
C LEU A 27 95.56 49.08 -47.92
N ILE A 28 96.74 49.05 -48.55
CA ILE A 28 96.92 48.96 -50.00
C ILE A 28 97.03 47.47 -50.40
N THR A 29 95.94 46.94 -50.96
CA THR A 29 95.83 45.56 -51.46
C THR A 29 96.86 45.27 -52.57
N ASP A 30 97.52 44.11 -52.52
CA ASP A 30 98.59 43.62 -53.43
C ASP A 30 99.93 44.39 -53.40
N SER A 31 100.16 45.23 -52.40
CA SER A 31 101.43 45.94 -52.25
C SER A 31 102.59 45.03 -51.81
N CYS A 32 103.82 45.42 -52.14
CA CYS A 32 105.05 44.79 -51.61
C CYS A 32 105.02 44.75 -50.08
N TRP A 33 104.51 45.82 -49.45
CA TRP A 33 104.35 45.91 -48.01
C TRP A 33 103.42 44.83 -47.46
N GLN A 34 102.23 44.63 -48.04
CA GLN A 34 101.32 43.58 -47.58
C GLN A 34 101.98 42.19 -47.59
N ARG A 35 102.69 41.84 -48.67
CA ARG A 35 103.41 40.55 -48.78
C ARG A 35 104.56 40.43 -47.78
N SER A 36 105.37 41.48 -47.62
CA SER A 36 106.48 41.50 -46.66
C SER A 36 105.99 41.47 -45.20
N TYR A 37 104.87 42.12 -44.89
CA TYR A 37 104.25 42.12 -43.55
C TYR A 37 103.55 40.78 -43.23
N GLN A 38 102.89 40.12 -44.19
CA GLN A 38 102.35 38.77 -43.97
C GLN A 38 103.45 37.75 -43.67
N ASN A 39 104.59 37.86 -44.37
CA ASN A 39 105.78 37.06 -44.08
C ASN A 39 106.42 37.44 -42.74
N LEU A 40 106.36 38.71 -42.34
CA LEU A 40 106.86 39.20 -41.05
C LEU A 40 106.18 38.51 -39.86
N PHE A 41 104.86 38.30 -39.85
CA PHE A 41 104.17 37.63 -38.74
C PHE A 41 104.59 36.16 -38.54
N SER A 42 104.79 35.41 -39.64
CA SER A 42 105.26 34.03 -39.57
C SER A 42 106.75 33.94 -39.21
N VAL A 43 107.56 34.90 -39.70
CA VAL A 43 109.01 34.96 -39.51
C VAL A 43 109.38 35.53 -38.14
N CYS A 44 108.68 36.52 -37.58
CA CYS A 44 109.01 37.13 -36.29
C CYS A 44 108.98 36.15 -35.10
N ARG A 45 108.16 35.10 -35.17
CA ARG A 45 108.18 33.99 -34.20
C ARG A 45 109.56 33.31 -34.10
N ASN A 46 110.32 33.31 -35.19
CA ASN A 46 111.58 32.58 -35.34
C ASN A 46 112.80 33.47 -35.69
N ALA A 47 112.61 34.72 -36.08
CA ALA A 47 113.67 35.61 -36.60
C ALA A 47 114.40 36.44 -35.54
N LEU A 48 113.85 36.56 -34.33
CA LEU A 48 114.56 37.21 -33.22
C LEU A 48 115.84 36.44 -32.80
N PRO A 49 115.86 35.10 -32.73
CA PRO A 49 117.08 34.34 -32.45
C PRO A 49 117.94 34.01 -33.68
N ASP A 50 117.46 34.22 -34.91
CA ASP A 50 118.14 33.81 -36.15
C ASP A 50 118.57 35.03 -36.99
N GLU A 51 119.88 35.29 -37.01
CA GLU A 51 120.47 36.43 -37.72
C GLU A 51 120.30 36.38 -39.25
N GLU A 52 120.20 35.19 -39.85
CA GLU A 52 119.96 35.03 -41.28
C GLU A 52 118.49 35.36 -41.61
N LEU A 53 117.54 34.91 -40.79
CA LEU A 53 116.13 35.27 -40.94
C LEU A 53 115.89 36.76 -40.69
N LYS A 54 116.51 37.34 -39.66
CA LYS A 54 116.50 38.79 -39.42
C LYS A 54 117.07 39.56 -40.61
N SER A 55 118.20 39.09 -41.16
CA SER A 55 118.83 39.71 -42.32
C SER A 55 117.94 39.67 -43.58
N ARG A 56 117.28 38.54 -43.85
CA ARG A 56 116.34 38.37 -44.97
C ARG A 56 115.08 39.20 -44.81
N LEU A 57 114.55 39.26 -43.59
CA LEU A 57 113.38 40.05 -43.28
C LEU A 57 113.66 41.54 -43.51
N SER A 58 114.80 42.02 -43.01
CA SER A 58 115.29 43.38 -43.20
C SER A 58 115.50 43.70 -44.69
N TRP A 59 115.97 42.73 -45.46
CA TRP A 59 116.12 42.84 -46.91
C TRP A 59 114.77 43.06 -47.60
N ASN A 60 113.77 42.25 -47.28
CA ASN A 60 112.42 42.39 -47.87
C ASN A 60 111.75 43.72 -47.48
N LEU A 61 111.92 44.17 -46.23
CA LEU A 61 111.42 45.48 -45.78
C LEU A 61 112.13 46.62 -46.51
N CYS A 62 113.46 46.52 -46.67
CA CYS A 62 114.26 47.49 -47.41
C CYS A 62 113.86 47.53 -48.89
N ASP A 63 113.65 46.38 -49.54
CA ASP A 63 113.22 46.30 -50.94
C ASP A 63 111.88 47.01 -51.16
N CYS A 64 110.91 46.72 -50.29
CA CYS A 64 109.61 47.39 -50.36
C CYS A 64 109.70 48.88 -50.11
N PHE A 65 110.57 49.33 -49.20
CA PHE A 65 110.80 50.75 -48.98
C PHE A 65 111.40 51.45 -50.20
N GLN A 66 112.37 50.80 -50.87
CA GLN A 66 112.96 51.33 -52.10
C GLN A 66 111.91 51.51 -53.19
N GLN A 67 111.14 50.44 -53.47
CA GLN A 67 110.10 50.47 -54.49
C GLN A 67 109.01 51.52 -54.17
N HIS A 68 108.60 51.61 -52.90
CA HIS A 68 107.58 52.57 -52.46
C HIS A 68 108.05 54.03 -52.55
N THR A 69 109.35 54.29 -52.42
CA THR A 69 109.93 55.64 -52.56
C THR A 69 110.33 55.98 -54.00
N GLY A 70 109.98 55.12 -54.97
CA GLY A 70 110.30 55.29 -56.38
C GLY A 70 111.78 55.02 -56.73
N ARG A 71 112.54 54.40 -55.81
CA ARG A 71 113.93 53.98 -56.03
C ARG A 71 113.95 52.61 -56.71
N SER A 72 115.09 52.30 -57.36
CA SER A 72 115.31 51.00 -57.97
C SER A 72 115.18 49.86 -56.93
N PRO A 73 114.56 48.72 -57.29
CA PRO A 73 114.46 47.57 -56.40
C PRO A 73 115.83 46.99 -56.06
N LEU A 74 115.91 46.25 -54.95
CA LEU A 74 117.12 45.53 -54.58
C LEU A 74 117.47 44.46 -55.64
N PRO A 75 118.76 44.16 -55.84
CA PRO A 75 119.17 43.08 -56.74
C PRO A 75 118.60 41.73 -56.27
N TYR A 76 118.37 40.79 -57.19
CA TYR A 76 117.84 39.48 -56.79
C TYR A 76 118.78 38.76 -55.81
N CYS A 77 118.24 38.32 -54.67
CA CYS A 77 118.92 37.55 -53.62
C CYS A 77 118.21 36.20 -53.45
N ASP A 78 118.92 35.09 -53.68
CA ASP A 78 118.34 33.75 -53.60
C ASP A 78 118.07 33.34 -52.14
N ALA A 79 116.93 32.67 -51.93
CA ALA A 79 116.48 32.20 -50.61
C ALA A 79 117.45 31.21 -49.95
N LYS A 80 118.28 30.51 -50.74
CA LYS A 80 119.29 29.56 -50.25
C LYS A 80 120.68 30.19 -50.12
N SER A 81 120.88 31.40 -50.64
CA SER A 81 122.18 32.07 -50.64
C SER A 81 122.38 32.91 -49.39
N SER A 82 123.52 32.80 -48.70
CA SER A 82 123.80 33.59 -47.48
C SER A 82 123.62 35.09 -47.73
N MET A 83 122.94 35.76 -46.80
CA MET A 83 122.66 37.20 -46.89
C MET A 83 123.91 38.05 -47.03
N THR A 84 125.04 37.65 -46.45
CA THR A 84 126.32 38.34 -46.60
C THR A 84 126.73 38.52 -48.08
N LYS A 85 126.43 37.53 -48.94
CA LYS A 85 126.69 37.63 -50.40
C LYS A 85 125.74 38.59 -51.11
N CYS A 86 124.52 38.74 -50.61
CA CYS A 86 123.54 39.67 -51.16
C CYS A 86 123.85 41.12 -50.76
N LEU A 87 124.29 41.33 -49.51
CA LEU A 87 124.64 42.65 -48.99
C LEU A 87 125.86 43.29 -49.67
N GLN A 88 126.80 42.48 -50.15
CA GLN A 88 127.96 42.96 -50.92
C GLN A 88 127.58 43.59 -52.27
N LYS A 89 126.39 43.29 -52.80
CA LYS A 89 125.91 43.83 -54.08
C LYS A 89 125.21 45.18 -53.94
N LEU A 90 125.04 45.67 -52.71
CA LEU A 90 124.37 46.94 -52.43
C LEU A 90 125.34 48.11 -52.55
N ASP A 91 124.86 49.22 -53.11
CA ASP A 91 125.56 50.49 -52.99
C ASP A 91 125.49 51.01 -51.54
N ASN A 92 126.38 51.96 -51.22
CA ASN A 92 126.57 52.45 -49.85
C ASN A 92 125.31 53.12 -49.29
N ASP A 93 124.50 53.79 -50.12
CA ASP A 93 123.31 54.50 -49.64
C ASP A 93 122.16 53.54 -49.38
N VAL A 94 121.97 52.53 -50.23
CA VAL A 94 121.00 51.45 -49.99
C VAL A 94 121.41 50.58 -48.81
N HIS A 95 122.71 50.34 -48.62
CA HIS A 95 123.22 49.58 -47.47
C HIS A 95 122.87 50.27 -46.13
N LYS A 96 122.94 51.60 -46.05
CA LYS A 96 122.52 52.36 -44.85
C LYS A 96 121.02 52.19 -44.55
N ILE A 97 120.18 52.20 -45.59
CA ILE A 97 118.73 52.00 -45.45
C ILE A 97 118.46 50.57 -44.96
N TYR A 98 119.13 49.57 -45.53
CA TYR A 98 119.06 48.19 -45.06
C TYR A 98 119.43 48.08 -43.57
N LEU A 99 120.55 48.68 -43.15
CA LEU A 99 121.00 48.64 -41.75
C LEU A 99 119.97 49.25 -40.79
N ALA A 100 119.29 50.32 -41.20
CA ALA A 100 118.20 50.89 -40.42
C ALA A 100 117.06 49.88 -40.20
N PHE A 101 116.61 49.19 -41.25
CA PHE A 101 115.61 48.14 -41.10
C PHE A 101 116.12 46.94 -40.29
N TYR A 102 117.39 46.60 -40.41
CA TYR A 102 118.01 45.51 -39.66
C TYR A 102 118.10 45.77 -38.16
N ILE A 103 118.38 47.02 -37.76
CA ILE A 103 118.37 47.45 -36.36
C ILE A 103 116.94 47.50 -35.80
N GLU A 104 115.97 47.94 -36.61
CA GLU A 104 114.57 48.10 -36.17
C GLU A 104 113.76 46.78 -36.18
N THR A 105 114.19 45.79 -36.97
CA THR A 105 113.48 44.51 -37.12
C THR A 105 113.13 43.82 -35.80
N PRO A 106 114.03 43.74 -34.79
CA PRO A 106 113.68 43.18 -33.49
C PRO A 106 112.56 43.92 -32.77
N ALA A 107 112.56 45.26 -32.79
CA ALA A 107 111.53 46.07 -32.15
C ALA A 107 110.17 45.90 -32.85
N ILE A 108 110.17 45.87 -34.18
CA ILE A 108 108.98 45.59 -35.00
C ILE A 108 108.41 44.21 -34.65
N CYS A 109 109.25 43.17 -34.61
CA CYS A 109 108.80 41.81 -34.31
C CYS A 109 108.22 41.67 -32.90
N GLN A 110 108.87 42.26 -31.89
CA GLN A 110 108.36 42.22 -30.53
C GLN A 110 107.01 42.93 -30.39
N GLN A 111 106.81 44.07 -31.08
CA GLN A 111 105.53 44.77 -31.04
C GLN A 111 104.41 43.95 -31.70
N LEU A 112 104.67 43.34 -32.85
CA LEU A 112 103.68 42.49 -33.53
C LEU A 112 103.30 41.25 -32.71
N GLN A 113 104.28 40.66 -32.01
CA GLN A 113 104.00 39.55 -31.08
C GLN A 113 103.17 39.99 -29.88
N ARG A 114 103.42 41.20 -29.33
CA ARG A 114 102.60 41.78 -28.26
C ARG A 114 101.16 42.01 -28.70
N GLU A 115 100.95 42.57 -29.89
CA GLU A 115 99.60 42.83 -30.41
C GLU A 115 98.84 41.54 -30.71
N ALA A 116 99.50 40.55 -31.32
CA ALA A 116 98.92 39.24 -31.54
C ALA A 116 98.53 38.55 -30.22
N TRP A 117 99.41 38.64 -29.21
CA TRP A 117 99.12 38.10 -27.88
C TRP A 117 97.96 38.81 -27.19
N LYS A 118 97.91 40.15 -27.29
CA LYS A 118 96.81 40.98 -26.78
C LYS A 118 95.47 40.55 -27.39
N HIS A 119 95.36 40.53 -28.71
CA HIS A 119 94.12 40.12 -29.38
C HIS A 119 93.67 38.70 -29.04
N VAL A 120 94.62 37.76 -28.92
CA VAL A 120 94.29 36.37 -28.54
C VAL A 120 93.81 36.32 -27.08
N THR A 121 94.48 37.05 -26.18
CA THR A 121 94.15 37.07 -24.75
C THR A 121 92.80 37.74 -24.52
N GLU A 122 92.54 38.90 -25.13
CA GLU A 122 91.25 39.60 -25.03
C GLU A 122 90.10 38.72 -25.52
N ARG A 123 90.25 38.07 -26.68
CA ARG A 123 89.24 37.15 -27.22
C ARG A 123 88.97 35.98 -26.27
N LEU A 124 90.01 35.36 -25.72
CA LEU A 124 89.86 34.23 -24.82
C LEU A 124 89.23 34.63 -23.48
N VAL A 125 89.64 35.77 -22.91
CA VAL A 125 89.08 36.28 -21.65
C VAL A 125 87.61 36.66 -21.82
N ASN A 126 87.26 37.36 -22.90
CA ASN A 126 85.87 37.71 -23.17
C ASN A 126 85.03 36.45 -23.46
N SER A 127 85.53 35.50 -24.24
CA SER A 127 84.85 34.22 -24.45
C SER A 127 84.66 33.41 -23.16
N LEU A 128 85.64 33.44 -22.25
CA LEU A 128 85.53 32.79 -20.95
C LEU A 128 84.50 33.49 -20.06
N LYS A 129 84.48 34.82 -20.05
CA LYS A 129 83.49 35.64 -19.36
C LYS A 129 82.08 35.31 -19.85
N ASP A 130 81.85 35.33 -21.17
CA ASP A 130 80.54 35.02 -21.75
C ASP A 130 80.10 33.60 -21.38
N SER A 131 81.03 32.65 -21.41
CA SER A 131 80.74 31.26 -21.00
C SER A 131 80.44 31.14 -19.51
N ALA A 132 81.08 31.93 -18.65
CA ALA A 132 80.85 31.94 -17.21
C ALA A 132 79.50 32.57 -16.87
N GLU A 133 79.17 33.72 -17.48
CA GLU A 133 77.87 34.38 -17.35
C GLU A 133 76.73 33.46 -17.83
N PHE A 134 76.92 32.77 -18.95
CA PHE A 134 75.94 31.79 -19.43
C PHE A 134 75.77 30.61 -18.46
N ALA A 135 76.86 30.09 -17.90
CA ALA A 135 76.80 29.00 -16.93
C ALA A 135 76.10 29.43 -15.64
N GLU A 136 76.34 30.65 -15.17
CA GLU A 136 75.65 31.25 -14.03
C GLU A 136 74.14 31.35 -14.28
N GLU A 137 73.73 31.87 -15.44
CA GLU A 137 72.31 31.95 -15.83
C GLU A 137 71.66 30.55 -15.86
N LYS A 138 72.37 29.53 -16.36
CA LYS A 138 71.86 28.15 -16.34
C LYS A 138 71.76 27.58 -14.94
N LEU A 139 72.71 27.87 -14.06
CA LEU A 139 72.64 27.44 -12.67
C LEU A 139 71.48 28.11 -11.93
N ASP A 140 71.23 29.40 -12.16
CA ASP A 140 70.08 30.10 -11.58
C ASP A 140 68.74 29.51 -12.06
N ASN A 141 68.62 29.25 -13.36
CA ASN A 141 67.47 28.55 -13.92
C ASN A 141 67.27 27.14 -13.31
N ILE A 142 68.35 26.38 -13.09
CA ILE A 142 68.29 25.07 -12.46
C ILE A 142 67.82 25.18 -10.99
N LEU A 143 68.31 26.18 -10.26
CA LEU A 143 67.86 26.44 -8.88
C LEU A 143 66.36 26.75 -8.84
N ASN A 144 65.87 27.63 -9.71
CA ASN A 144 64.45 27.97 -9.81
C ASN A 144 63.58 26.75 -10.15
N VAL A 145 64.01 25.90 -11.10
CA VAL A 145 63.32 24.64 -11.41
C VAL A 145 63.39 23.67 -10.23
N GLY A 146 64.50 23.63 -9.49
CA GLY A 146 64.66 22.83 -8.27
C GLY A 146 63.65 23.21 -7.20
N ASP A 147 63.45 24.50 -6.96
CA ASP A 147 62.46 25.00 -6.00
C ASP A 147 61.02 24.66 -6.40
N LEU A 148 60.69 24.79 -7.70
CA LEU A 148 59.38 24.40 -8.22
C LEU A 148 59.15 22.89 -8.06
N LEU A 149 60.16 22.06 -8.33
CA LEU A 149 60.10 20.61 -8.12
C LEU A 149 59.89 20.27 -6.65
N LEU A 150 60.56 20.97 -5.73
CA LEU A 150 60.39 20.78 -4.29
C LEU A 150 58.96 21.12 -3.86
N GLN A 151 58.40 22.23 -4.34
CA GLN A 151 57.02 22.61 -4.06
C GLN A 151 56.01 21.60 -4.61
N ASN A 152 56.20 21.17 -5.86
CA ASN A 152 55.35 20.13 -6.47
C ASN A 152 55.44 18.81 -5.70
N SER A 153 56.63 18.43 -5.24
CA SER A 153 56.83 17.23 -4.41
C SER A 153 56.06 17.31 -3.10
N LYS A 154 56.06 18.47 -2.41
CA LYS A 154 55.25 18.69 -1.21
C LYS A 154 53.76 18.53 -1.49
N HIS A 155 53.25 19.13 -2.57
CA HIS A 155 51.84 19.01 -2.95
C HIS A 155 51.45 17.55 -3.27
N VAL A 156 52.34 16.79 -3.95
CA VAL A 156 52.13 15.36 -4.20
C VAL A 156 52.08 14.58 -2.88
N GLN A 157 52.95 14.90 -1.92
CA GLN A 157 52.95 14.25 -0.61
C GLN A 157 51.67 14.54 0.18
N GLU A 158 51.19 15.79 0.18
CA GLU A 158 49.90 16.16 0.80
C GLU A 158 48.72 15.45 0.13
N SER A 159 48.74 15.36 -1.21
CA SER A 159 47.74 14.63 -1.97
C SER A 159 47.74 13.13 -1.63
N LEU A 160 48.92 12.51 -1.51
CA LEU A 160 49.08 11.13 -1.09
C LEU A 160 48.56 10.89 0.32
N ALA A 161 48.83 11.80 1.26
CA ALA A 161 48.30 11.72 2.62
C ALA A 161 46.76 11.80 2.64
N SER A 162 46.16 12.67 1.82
CA SER A 162 44.71 12.77 1.67
C SER A 162 44.09 11.49 1.06
N ILE A 163 44.76 10.89 0.07
CA ILE A 163 44.35 9.61 -0.52
C ILE A 163 44.40 8.50 0.52
N ASP A 164 45.44 8.44 1.36
CA ASP A 164 45.55 7.44 2.43
C ASP A 164 44.37 7.50 3.40
N VAL A 165 44.02 8.70 3.88
CA VAL A 165 42.85 8.92 4.75
C VAL A 165 41.56 8.45 4.08
N ARG A 166 41.36 8.78 2.80
CA ARG A 166 40.18 8.32 2.04
C ARG A 166 40.16 6.80 1.88
N THR A 167 41.29 6.17 1.60
CA THR A 167 41.39 4.71 1.49
C THR A 167 41.04 4.03 2.81
N GLN A 168 41.48 4.58 3.95
CA GLN A 168 41.10 4.08 5.27
C GLN A 168 39.59 4.20 5.52
N GLN A 169 38.98 5.34 5.16
CA GLN A 169 37.52 5.52 5.27
C GLN A 169 36.74 4.52 4.41
N VAL A 170 37.22 4.23 3.20
CA VAL A 170 36.62 3.22 2.32
C VAL A 170 36.72 1.83 2.94
N ALA A 171 37.87 1.48 3.52
CA ALA A 171 38.05 0.19 4.18
C ALA A 171 37.10 0.03 5.38
N GLU A 172 36.95 1.07 6.22
CA GLU A 172 36.03 1.06 7.35
C GLU A 172 34.56 0.95 6.89
N THR A 173 34.18 1.73 5.88
CA THR A 173 32.83 1.68 5.31
C THR A 173 32.53 0.31 4.71
N SER A 174 33.50 -0.30 4.02
CA SER A 174 33.37 -1.64 3.46
C SER A 174 33.12 -2.69 4.56
N LYS A 175 33.86 -2.62 5.67
CA LYS A 175 33.66 -3.49 6.84
C LYS A 175 32.27 -3.29 7.48
N ASN A 176 31.77 -2.07 7.53
CA ASN A 176 30.41 -1.80 8.00
C ASN A 176 29.37 -2.45 7.07
N VAL A 177 29.53 -2.29 5.75
CA VAL A 177 28.66 -2.91 4.75
C VAL A 177 28.66 -4.43 4.87
N GLU A 178 29.83 -5.05 5.01
CA GLU A 178 29.96 -6.49 5.27
C GLU A 178 29.15 -6.93 6.49
N GLY A 179 29.27 -6.20 7.61
CA GLY A 179 28.47 -6.46 8.81
C GLY A 179 26.96 -6.36 8.56
N ARG A 180 26.51 -5.37 7.79
CA ARG A 180 25.07 -5.22 7.44
C ARG A 180 24.59 -6.32 6.51
N VAL A 181 25.40 -6.75 5.54
CA VAL A 181 25.06 -7.86 4.63
C VAL A 181 24.89 -9.15 5.43
N ASN A 182 25.80 -9.44 6.37
CA ASN A 182 25.68 -10.62 7.23
C ASN A 182 24.43 -10.58 8.12
N ALA A 183 24.06 -9.40 8.63
CA ALA A 183 22.82 -9.23 9.40
C ALA A 183 21.57 -9.48 8.53
N VAL A 184 21.54 -8.96 7.29
CA VAL A 184 20.45 -9.20 6.34
C VAL A 184 20.36 -10.67 5.97
N LEU A 185 21.48 -11.35 5.76
CA LEU A 185 21.52 -12.78 5.48
C LEU A 185 20.91 -13.59 6.64
N SER A 186 21.32 -13.30 7.87
CA SER A 186 20.78 -13.95 9.08
C SER A 186 19.27 -13.71 9.22
N GLN A 187 18.81 -12.48 8.95
CA GLN A 187 17.38 -12.14 8.98
C GLN A 187 16.61 -12.88 7.87
N SER A 188 17.20 -13.03 6.69
CA SER A 188 16.60 -13.75 5.56
C SER A 188 16.41 -15.23 5.88
N GLU A 189 17.36 -15.87 6.57
CA GLU A 189 17.21 -17.25 7.04
C GLU A 189 16.05 -17.40 8.02
N VAL A 190 15.92 -16.48 8.98
CA VAL A 190 14.79 -16.47 9.92
C VAL A 190 13.45 -16.30 9.20
N ILE A 191 13.38 -15.38 8.22
CA ILE A 191 12.16 -15.16 7.42
C ILE A 191 11.81 -16.41 6.60
N LEU A 192 12.80 -17.08 6.01
CA LEU A 192 12.57 -18.32 5.27
C LEU A 192 11.96 -19.39 6.17
N GLU A 193 12.48 -19.55 7.38
CA GLU A 193 11.96 -20.53 8.34
C GLU A 193 10.55 -20.17 8.82
N GLN A 194 10.29 -18.89 9.11
CA GLN A 194 8.94 -18.41 9.40
C GLN A 194 7.98 -18.66 8.23
N SER A 195 8.42 -18.44 6.99
CA SER A 195 7.61 -18.68 5.79
C SER A 195 7.24 -20.15 5.65
N LYS A 196 8.14 -21.09 6.00
CA LYS A 196 7.81 -22.52 6.04
C LYS A 196 6.76 -22.81 7.10
N GLY A 197 6.92 -22.24 8.30
CA GLY A 197 5.93 -22.38 9.39
C GLY A 197 4.54 -21.89 8.98
N ILE A 198 4.45 -20.73 8.32
CA ILE A 198 3.19 -20.20 7.79
C ILE A 198 2.59 -21.16 6.74
N ALA A 199 3.40 -21.69 5.83
CA ALA A 199 2.92 -22.65 4.83
C ALA A 199 2.36 -23.93 5.47
N SER A 200 3.01 -24.45 6.51
CA SER A 200 2.50 -25.59 7.30
C SER A 200 1.18 -25.25 7.99
N SER A 201 1.08 -24.10 8.67
CA SER A 201 -0.17 -23.67 9.30
C SER A 201 -1.31 -23.45 8.28
N GLN A 202 -0.99 -22.98 7.08
CA GLN A 202 -1.98 -22.81 6.01
C GLN A 202 -2.51 -24.15 5.50
N LEU A 203 -1.66 -25.18 5.45
CA LEU A 203 -2.08 -26.54 5.10
C LEU A 203 -3.03 -27.11 6.17
N GLU A 204 -2.65 -27.00 7.45
CA GLU A 204 -3.50 -27.45 8.57
C GLU A 204 -4.85 -26.74 8.58
N LEU A 205 -4.87 -25.43 8.32
CA LEU A 205 -6.11 -24.65 8.23
C LEU A 205 -7.00 -25.15 7.08
N ASN A 206 -6.43 -25.40 5.90
CA ASN A 206 -7.18 -25.92 4.75
C ASN A 206 -7.77 -27.31 5.05
N GLU A 207 -7.01 -28.19 5.68
CA GLU A 207 -7.50 -29.50 6.12
C GLU A 207 -8.62 -29.38 7.16
N GLY A 208 -8.46 -28.49 8.14
CA GLY A 208 -9.50 -28.19 9.13
C GLY A 208 -10.78 -27.64 8.49
N GLN A 209 -10.66 -26.74 7.51
CA GLN A 209 -11.79 -26.22 6.74
C GLN A 209 -12.49 -27.31 5.92
N ALA A 210 -11.73 -28.22 5.31
CA ALA A 210 -12.30 -29.35 4.57
C ALA A 210 -13.10 -30.28 5.48
N LYS A 211 -12.53 -30.67 6.64
CA LYS A 211 -13.23 -31.48 7.66
C LYS A 211 -14.48 -30.79 8.18
N MET A 212 -14.41 -29.49 8.45
CA MET A 212 -15.56 -28.72 8.91
C MET A 212 -16.66 -28.65 7.85
N LYS A 213 -16.30 -28.50 6.57
CA LYS A 213 -17.24 -28.52 5.45
C LYS A 213 -17.95 -29.87 5.33
N GLU A 214 -17.20 -30.97 5.45
CA GLU A 214 -17.75 -32.34 5.44
C GLU A 214 -18.72 -32.55 6.60
N SER A 215 -18.29 -32.27 7.83
CA SER A 215 -19.14 -32.40 9.02
C SER A 215 -20.39 -31.51 8.97
N LEU A 216 -20.29 -30.29 8.43
CA LEU A 216 -21.44 -29.42 8.23
C LEU A 216 -22.42 -30.03 7.22
N HIS A 217 -21.91 -30.63 6.13
CA HIS A 217 -22.74 -31.28 5.14
C HIS A 217 -23.47 -32.51 5.71
N GLU A 218 -22.77 -33.35 6.47
CA GLU A 218 -23.37 -34.49 7.17
C GLU A 218 -24.45 -34.06 8.16
N ASN A 219 -24.15 -33.09 9.02
CA ASN A 219 -25.13 -32.57 9.97
C ASN A 219 -26.34 -31.95 9.27
N MET A 220 -26.13 -31.24 8.16
CA MET A 220 -27.23 -30.69 7.36
C MET A 220 -28.11 -31.78 6.76
N ALA A 221 -27.52 -32.90 6.31
CA ALA A 221 -28.28 -34.05 5.82
C ALA A 221 -29.16 -34.67 6.93
N ILE A 222 -28.61 -34.84 8.14
CA ILE A 222 -29.36 -35.36 9.30
C ILE A 222 -30.52 -34.43 9.67
N VAL A 223 -30.28 -33.12 9.68
CA VAL A 223 -31.33 -32.12 9.96
C VAL A 223 -32.41 -32.17 8.88
N HIS A 224 -32.03 -32.24 7.62
CA HIS A 224 -32.98 -32.35 6.51
C HIS A 224 -33.83 -33.63 6.62
N GLU A 225 -33.22 -34.77 6.92
CA GLU A 225 -33.94 -36.04 7.14
C GLU A 225 -34.93 -35.93 8.30
N SER A 226 -34.48 -35.36 9.43
CA SER A 226 -35.34 -35.12 10.60
C SER A 226 -36.51 -34.20 10.26
N TYR A 227 -36.28 -33.15 9.47
CA TYR A 227 -37.33 -32.25 8.98
C TYR A 227 -38.33 -32.98 8.08
N THR A 228 -37.87 -33.80 7.13
CA THR A 228 -38.77 -34.60 6.27
C THR A 228 -39.61 -35.59 7.05
N ASN A 229 -39.04 -36.23 8.07
CA ASN A 229 -39.78 -37.15 8.94
C ASN A 229 -40.83 -36.40 9.78
N LEU A 230 -40.50 -35.22 10.29
CA LEU A 230 -41.45 -34.37 11.00
C LEU A 230 -42.60 -33.93 10.08
N ASP A 231 -42.30 -33.51 8.85
CA ASP A 231 -43.29 -33.12 7.85
C ASP A 231 -44.28 -34.27 7.55
N HIS A 232 -43.77 -35.49 7.35
CA HIS A 232 -44.60 -36.69 7.20
C HIS A 232 -45.44 -36.98 8.45
N GLY A 233 -44.87 -36.78 9.64
CA GLY A 233 -45.60 -36.93 10.91
C GLY A 233 -46.73 -35.92 11.07
N ILE A 234 -46.50 -34.65 10.69
CA ILE A 234 -47.52 -33.59 10.69
C ILE A 234 -48.61 -33.92 9.68
N ASP A 235 -48.25 -34.37 8.49
CA ASP A 235 -49.23 -34.78 7.47
C ASP A 235 -50.10 -35.94 7.95
N GLY A 236 -49.48 -36.96 8.56
CA GLY A 236 -50.21 -38.07 9.17
C GLY A 236 -51.12 -37.64 10.32
N LEU A 237 -50.72 -36.64 11.12
CA LEU A 237 -51.60 -36.04 12.13
C LEU A 237 -52.76 -35.27 11.50
N ARG A 238 -52.53 -34.54 10.42
CA ARG A 238 -53.58 -33.83 9.67
C ARG A 238 -54.62 -34.80 9.15
N THR A 239 -54.22 -35.88 8.47
CA THR A 239 -55.16 -36.90 7.98
C THR A 239 -55.95 -37.54 9.13
N LYS A 240 -55.30 -37.91 10.24
CA LYS A 240 -56.01 -38.42 11.42
C LYS A 240 -56.99 -37.41 12.02
N THR A 241 -56.69 -36.11 11.92
CA THR A 241 -57.59 -35.06 12.41
C THR A 241 -58.82 -34.94 11.52
N GLU A 242 -58.65 -35.01 10.19
CA GLU A 242 -59.74 -35.07 9.21
C GLU A 242 -60.65 -36.29 9.46
N ASP A 243 -60.07 -37.47 9.71
CA ASP A 243 -60.84 -38.69 10.03
C ASP A 243 -61.67 -38.53 11.33
N ILE A 244 -61.10 -37.89 12.36
CA ILE A 244 -61.81 -37.60 13.62
C ILE A 244 -62.95 -36.61 13.38
N GLU A 245 -62.71 -35.56 12.59
CA GLU A 245 -63.75 -34.58 12.22
C GLU A 245 -64.92 -35.27 11.53
N ASP A 246 -64.66 -36.15 10.55
CA ASP A 246 -65.67 -36.94 9.85
C ASP A 246 -66.48 -37.83 10.80
N GLU A 247 -65.84 -38.50 11.76
CA GLU A 247 -66.55 -39.30 12.78
C GLU A 247 -67.37 -38.44 13.74
N ILE A 248 -66.88 -37.25 14.13
CA ILE A 248 -67.66 -36.30 14.93
C ILE A 248 -68.92 -35.87 14.17
N VAL A 249 -68.81 -35.58 12.87
CA VAL A 249 -69.96 -35.24 12.02
C VAL A 249 -70.96 -36.39 11.99
N LYS A 250 -70.52 -37.63 11.75
CA LYS A 250 -71.42 -38.81 11.75
C LYS A 250 -72.12 -39.02 13.09
N VAL A 251 -71.40 -38.91 14.20
CA VAL A 251 -71.98 -39.02 15.54
C VAL A 251 -72.98 -37.89 15.77
N GLY A 252 -72.65 -36.67 15.35
CA GLY A 252 -73.54 -35.51 15.40
C GLY A 252 -74.86 -35.74 14.64
N ASP A 253 -74.78 -36.25 13.42
CA ASP A 253 -75.94 -36.58 12.58
C ASP A 253 -76.81 -37.68 13.20
N GLU A 254 -76.20 -38.77 13.70
CA GLU A 254 -76.91 -39.86 14.38
C GLU A 254 -77.58 -39.37 15.67
N MET A 255 -76.88 -38.54 16.46
CA MET A 255 -77.45 -37.91 17.64
C MET A 255 -78.64 -37.01 17.27
N SER A 256 -78.52 -36.19 16.24
CA SER A 256 -79.61 -35.34 15.73
C SER A 256 -80.82 -36.19 15.33
N CYS A 257 -80.62 -37.25 14.55
CA CYS A 257 -81.67 -38.19 14.13
C CYS A 257 -82.36 -38.86 15.33
N ARG A 258 -81.61 -39.24 16.37
CA ARG A 258 -82.18 -39.79 17.60
C ARG A 258 -82.96 -38.75 18.40
N MET A 259 -82.46 -37.53 18.49
CA MET A 259 -83.15 -36.42 19.14
C MET A 259 -84.48 -36.12 18.45
N ASP A 260 -84.51 -36.08 17.12
CA ASP A 260 -85.75 -35.91 16.34
C ASP A 260 -86.75 -37.04 16.60
N LYS A 261 -86.29 -38.29 16.62
CA LYS A 261 -87.15 -39.44 16.98
C LYS A 261 -87.72 -39.31 18.40
N LEU A 262 -86.92 -38.85 19.35
CA LEU A 262 -87.33 -38.67 20.75
C LEU A 262 -88.34 -37.53 20.88
N GLN A 263 -88.11 -36.41 20.19
CA GLN A 263 -89.02 -35.27 20.12
C GLN A 263 -90.36 -35.67 19.50
N ASN A 264 -90.35 -36.42 18.40
CA ASN A 264 -91.57 -36.94 17.77
C ASN A 264 -92.35 -37.85 18.73
N LYS A 265 -91.65 -38.75 19.45
CA LYS A 265 -92.28 -39.62 20.45
C LYS A 265 -92.88 -38.81 21.62
N ALA A 266 -92.20 -37.76 22.07
CA ALA A 266 -92.69 -36.87 23.11
C ALA A 266 -93.94 -36.09 22.65
N ASN A 267 -93.96 -35.63 21.39
CA ASN A 267 -95.14 -34.99 20.79
C ASN A 267 -96.33 -35.96 20.70
N ASP A 268 -96.11 -37.22 20.32
CA ASP A 268 -97.16 -38.25 20.30
C ASP A 268 -97.76 -38.50 21.70
N ILE A 269 -96.90 -38.60 22.72
CA ILE A 269 -97.34 -38.71 24.12
C ILE A 269 -98.15 -37.47 24.53
N GLY A 270 -97.70 -36.27 24.16
CA GLY A 270 -98.41 -35.01 24.39
C GLY A 270 -99.80 -35.01 23.75
N ASN A 271 -99.92 -35.45 22.50
CA ASN A 271 -101.19 -35.57 21.79
C ASN A 271 -102.14 -36.59 22.44
N ILE A 272 -101.65 -37.77 22.80
CA ILE A 272 -102.46 -38.82 23.44
C ILE A 272 -102.92 -38.37 24.83
N ALA A 273 -102.03 -37.77 25.63
CA ALA A 273 -102.38 -37.22 26.94
C ALA A 273 -103.42 -36.11 26.81
N GLY A 274 -103.27 -35.21 25.82
CA GLY A 274 -104.25 -34.16 25.52
C GLY A 274 -105.62 -34.72 25.13
N GLN A 275 -105.67 -35.76 24.29
CA GLN A 275 -106.92 -36.45 23.93
C GLN A 275 -107.56 -37.15 25.14
N ALA A 276 -106.77 -37.80 26.00
CA ALA A 276 -107.26 -38.46 27.20
C ALA A 276 -107.85 -37.46 28.21
N LEU A 277 -107.18 -36.31 28.42
CA LEU A 277 -107.66 -35.25 29.30
C LEU A 277 -108.97 -34.63 28.78
N SER A 278 -109.06 -34.43 27.46
CA SER A 278 -110.28 -33.97 26.79
C SER A 278 -111.46 -34.92 27.01
N LYS A 279 -111.23 -36.24 26.85
CA LYS A 279 -112.26 -37.26 27.12
C LYS A 279 -112.67 -37.31 28.60
N GLN A 280 -111.72 -37.20 29.54
CA GLN A 280 -112.04 -37.11 30.97
C GLN A 280 -112.89 -35.87 31.30
N LYS A 281 -112.59 -34.71 30.68
CA LYS A 281 -113.39 -33.50 30.84
C LYS A 281 -114.82 -33.66 30.32
N GLN A 282 -114.99 -34.31 29.16
CA GLN A 282 -116.31 -34.61 28.60
C GLN A 282 -117.13 -35.55 29.51
N LEU A 283 -116.47 -36.55 30.09
CA LEU A 283 -117.12 -37.53 30.98
C LEU A 283 -117.58 -36.89 32.30
N LEU A 284 -116.79 -35.96 32.85
CA LEU A 284 -117.17 -35.15 34.01
C LEU A 284 -118.41 -34.27 33.72
N ASP A 285 -118.50 -33.69 32.53
CA ASP A 285 -119.63 -32.85 32.11
C ASP A 285 -120.92 -33.67 31.97
N GLU A 286 -120.83 -34.90 31.45
CA GLU A 286 -121.98 -35.82 31.38
C GLU A 286 -122.41 -36.35 32.74
N GLN A 287 -121.46 -36.63 33.65
CA GLN A 287 -121.80 -37.02 35.02
C GLN A 287 -122.52 -35.89 35.78
N TYR A 288 -122.12 -34.64 35.56
CA TYR A 288 -122.81 -33.48 36.13
C TYR A 288 -124.28 -33.39 35.65
N LYS A 289 -124.53 -33.62 34.35
CA LYS A 289 -125.90 -33.65 33.78
C LYS A 289 -126.75 -34.82 34.33
N ALA A 290 -126.14 -35.98 34.58
CA ALA A 290 -126.83 -37.12 35.18
C ALA A 290 -127.23 -36.86 36.65
N LEU A 291 -126.40 -36.13 37.40
CA LEU A 291 -126.68 -35.75 38.79
C LEU A 291 -127.87 -34.77 38.88
N ASP A 292 -127.93 -33.80 37.97
CA ASP A 292 -129.04 -32.83 37.88
C ASP A 292 -130.37 -33.54 37.54
N GLY A 293 -130.33 -34.55 36.65
CA GLY A 293 -131.47 -35.41 36.34
C GLY A 293 -131.95 -36.27 37.53
N LEU A 294 -131.03 -36.79 38.35
CA LEU A 294 -131.38 -37.53 39.57
C LEU A 294 -132.05 -36.64 40.63
N GLN A 295 -131.63 -35.38 40.73
CA GLN A 295 -132.21 -34.42 41.66
C GLN A 295 -133.64 -34.02 41.26
N LEU A 296 -133.91 -33.93 39.95
CA LEU A 296 -135.27 -33.75 39.43
C LEU A 296 -136.19 -34.93 39.79
N LEU A 297 -135.67 -36.17 39.68
CA LEU A 297 -136.42 -37.40 39.98
C LEU A 297 -136.78 -37.52 41.47
N HIS A 298 -135.84 -37.14 42.35
CA HIS A 298 -136.05 -37.09 43.80
C HIS A 298 -137.18 -36.13 44.18
N ASN A 299 -137.21 -34.93 43.57
CA ASN A 299 -138.28 -33.96 43.80
C ASN A 299 -139.65 -34.47 43.33
N PHE A 300 -139.69 -35.15 42.18
CA PHE A 300 -140.93 -35.74 41.64
C PHE A 300 -141.48 -36.85 42.56
N GLN A 301 -140.61 -37.71 43.09
CA GLN A 301 -141.01 -38.78 44.02
C GLN A 301 -141.51 -38.22 45.36
N SER A 302 -140.89 -37.16 45.89
CA SER A 302 -141.31 -36.58 47.17
C SER A 302 -142.70 -35.90 47.08
N GLN A 303 -143.05 -35.34 45.92
CA GLN A 303 -144.34 -34.68 45.72
C GLN A 303 -145.50 -35.67 45.51
N ALA A 304 -145.27 -36.80 44.83
CA ALA A 304 -146.27 -37.84 44.64
C ALA A 304 -146.62 -38.61 45.93
N LEU A 305 -145.67 -38.74 46.86
CA LEU A 305 -145.89 -39.40 48.16
C LEU A 305 -146.79 -38.57 49.08
N GLU A 306 -146.69 -37.24 49.04
CA GLU A 306 -147.50 -36.35 49.88
C GLU A 306 -148.95 -36.24 49.36
N GLU A 307 -149.17 -36.29 48.04
CA GLU A 307 -150.50 -36.36 47.42
C GLU A 307 -151.23 -37.69 47.69
N SER A 308 -150.51 -38.82 47.71
CA SER A 308 -151.06 -40.14 48.08
C SER A 308 -151.53 -40.17 49.55
N ARG A 309 -150.81 -39.48 50.45
CA ARG A 309 -151.13 -39.39 51.89
C ARG A 309 -152.38 -38.56 52.17
N GLY A 310 -152.65 -37.53 51.36
CA GLY A 310 -153.87 -36.71 51.44
C GLY A 310 -155.13 -37.48 51.06
N THR A 311 -155.06 -38.26 49.98
CA THR A 311 -156.20 -39.02 49.43
C THR A 311 -156.64 -40.17 50.35
N LEU A 312 -155.70 -40.84 51.02
CA LEU A 312 -156.00 -41.92 51.98
C LEU A 312 -156.71 -41.43 53.26
N LYS A 313 -156.45 -40.18 53.69
CA LYS A 313 -157.13 -39.58 54.86
C LYS A 313 -158.60 -39.26 54.58
N GLN A 314 -158.94 -38.82 53.37
CA GLN A 314 -160.33 -38.54 52.99
C GLN A 314 -161.16 -39.84 52.83
N LEU A 315 -160.55 -40.93 52.35
CA LEU A 315 -161.24 -42.21 52.18
C LEU A 315 -161.57 -42.90 53.52
N ALA A 316 -160.70 -42.77 54.52
CA ALA A 316 -160.93 -43.30 55.86
C ALA A 316 -162.09 -42.59 56.59
N GLN A 317 -162.29 -41.29 56.34
CA GLN A 317 -163.35 -40.50 56.96
C GLN A 317 -164.73 -40.80 56.35
N PHE A 318 -164.80 -40.98 55.03
CA PHE A 318 -166.03 -41.37 54.32
C PHE A 318 -166.55 -42.77 54.71
N GLY A 319 -165.64 -43.72 55.00
CA GLY A 319 -166.01 -45.07 55.44
C GLY A 319 -166.60 -45.13 56.85
N HIS A 320 -166.21 -44.21 57.74
CA HIS A 320 -166.72 -44.18 59.12
C HIS A 320 -168.15 -43.63 59.18
N GLU A 321 -168.46 -42.58 58.41
CA GLU A 321 -169.79 -41.94 58.37
C GLU A 321 -170.88 -42.85 57.76
N GLN A 322 -170.56 -43.65 56.75
CA GLN A 322 -171.52 -44.62 56.16
C GLN A 322 -171.87 -45.79 57.10
N GLN A 323 -170.97 -46.16 58.01
CA GLN A 323 -171.19 -47.31 58.90
C GLN A 323 -172.05 -46.97 60.12
N GLU A 324 -172.03 -45.71 60.61
CA GLU A 324 -172.93 -45.26 61.68
C GLU A 324 -174.39 -45.07 61.20
N GLU A 325 -174.60 -44.66 59.95
CA GLU A 325 -175.93 -44.46 59.34
C GLU A 325 -176.72 -45.80 59.23
N LEU A 326 -176.03 -46.90 58.89
CA LEU A 326 -176.60 -48.25 58.77
C LEU A 326 -177.01 -48.84 60.12
N LEU A 327 -176.21 -48.63 61.17
CA LEU A 327 -176.54 -49.06 62.54
C LEU A 327 -177.77 -48.33 63.10
N ARG A 328 -177.98 -47.07 62.70
CA ARG A 328 -179.14 -46.26 63.13
C ARG A 328 -180.46 -46.76 62.51
N ARG A 329 -180.45 -47.12 61.22
CA ARG A 329 -181.63 -47.68 60.51
C ARG A 329 -182.06 -49.05 61.03
N GLN A 330 -181.13 -49.88 61.50
CA GLN A 330 -181.44 -51.23 61.99
C GLN A 330 -182.12 -51.21 63.37
N LYS A 331 -181.81 -50.22 64.23
CA LYS A 331 -182.43 -50.08 65.56
C LYS A 331 -183.90 -49.61 65.50
N GLN A 332 -184.27 -48.90 64.44
CA GLN A 332 -185.62 -48.35 64.24
C GLN A 332 -186.63 -49.41 63.72
N LEU A 333 -186.13 -50.45 63.04
CA LEU A 333 -186.91 -51.60 62.55
C LEU A 333 -187.25 -52.61 63.65
N GLN A 334 -186.43 -52.72 64.68
CA GLN A 334 -186.66 -53.66 65.79
C GLN A 334 -187.75 -53.15 66.76
N GLN A 335 -187.80 -51.85 67.03
CA GLN A 335 -188.82 -51.25 67.91
C GLN A 335 -190.24 -51.26 67.30
N THR A 336 -190.36 -51.22 65.97
CA THR A 336 -191.67 -51.28 65.30
C THR A 336 -192.24 -52.70 65.25
N HIS A 337 -191.39 -53.73 65.30
CA HIS A 337 -191.83 -55.13 65.36
C HIS A 337 -192.40 -55.50 66.73
N ASP A 338 -191.76 -55.06 67.82
CA ASP A 338 -192.20 -55.37 69.19
C ASP A 338 -193.55 -54.71 69.54
N HIS A 339 -193.84 -53.52 69.01
CA HIS A 339 -195.11 -52.84 69.26
C HIS A 339 -196.30 -53.45 68.48
N LEU A 340 -196.06 -54.20 67.40
CA LEU A 340 -197.10 -54.88 66.64
C LEU A 340 -197.57 -56.18 67.32
N VAL A 341 -196.64 -56.89 67.98
CA VAL A 341 -196.93 -58.14 68.71
C VAL A 341 -197.70 -57.88 70.01
N GLU A 342 -197.52 -56.71 70.62
CA GLU A 342 -198.27 -56.31 71.82
C GLU A 342 -199.74 -55.96 71.49
N LYS A 343 -199.99 -55.36 70.32
CA LYS A 343 -201.36 -55.06 69.86
C LYS A 343 -202.16 -56.31 69.46
N SER A 344 -201.51 -57.37 68.99
CA SER A 344 -202.19 -58.65 68.69
C SER A 344 -202.62 -59.38 69.97
N LYS A 345 -201.91 -59.19 71.09
CA LYS A 345 -202.33 -59.70 72.41
C LYS A 345 -203.51 -58.95 73.03
N SER A 346 -203.70 -57.67 72.70
CA SER A 346 -204.83 -56.88 73.25
C SER A 346 -206.19 -57.18 72.61
N ILE A 347 -206.24 -57.74 71.40
CA ILE A 347 -207.52 -58.09 70.73
C ILE A 347 -208.01 -59.50 71.11
N LEU A 348 -207.11 -60.39 71.55
CA LEU A 348 -207.47 -61.68 72.18
C LEU A 348 -208.08 -61.52 73.59
N ALA A 349 -208.02 -60.33 74.20
CA ALA A 349 -208.61 -60.04 75.51
C ALA A 349 -210.01 -59.41 75.45
N ALA A 350 -210.56 -59.16 74.25
CA ALA A 350 -211.88 -58.58 74.07
C ALA A 350 -212.89 -59.56 73.45
N GLN A 351 -212.82 -60.84 73.86
CA GLN A 351 -213.88 -61.81 73.61
C GLN A 351 -214.50 -62.42 74.89
N GLU A 352 -214.06 -62.07 76.11
CA GLU A 352 -214.63 -62.67 77.34
C GLU A 352 -214.70 -61.71 78.56
N THR A 353 -215.26 -60.51 78.40
CA THR A 353 -215.95 -59.85 79.52
C THR A 353 -217.28 -59.28 79.06
N LEU A 354 -218.34 -59.90 79.60
CA LEU A 354 -219.72 -59.45 79.72
C LEU A 354 -220.67 -59.73 78.54
N SER A 355 -221.31 -60.91 78.68
CA SER A 355 -222.77 -61.13 78.69
C SER A 355 -223.60 -60.81 77.45
#